data_AF-A0A367FKJ8-F1
#
_entry.id   AF-A0A367FKJ8-F1
#
_cell.length_a   1.000
_cell.length_b   1.000
_cell.length_c   1.000
_cell.angle_alpha   90.00
_cell.angle_beta   90.00
_cell.angle_gamma   90.00
#
_symmetry.space_group_name_H-M   'P 1'
#
loop_
_entity.id
_entity.type
_entity.pdbx_description
1 polymer ?
#
loop_
_entity_poly.entity_id
_entity_poly.type
_entity_poly.pdbx_seq_one_letter_code
_entity_poly.pdbx_strand_id
1 'polypeptide(L)' 'MKILDVPEEVVEILKSRAAASGMSLTTYLRERLCEEAAIPSIEEVMAKIATDDPIPHDPDLVQEALRDGRR' A
#
# COMPACT_ATOMS: atom_id res chain seq x y z
N MET A 1 -13.14 10.37 11.62
CA MET A 1 -11.89 11.11 11.36
C MET A 1 -12.25 12.49 10.84
N LYS A 2 -11.56 13.56 11.27
CA LYS A 2 -11.73 14.92 10.75
C LYS A 2 -10.36 15.41 10.26
N ILE A 3 -10.30 15.94 9.04
CA ILE A 3 -9.08 16.55 8.49
C ILE A 3 -9.20 18.05 8.76
N LEU A 4 -8.23 18.60 9.48
CA LEU A 4 -8.19 20.02 9.87
C LEU A 4 -7.26 20.79 8.92
N ASP A 5 -7.46 22.11 8.87
CA ASP A 5 -6.56 23.06 8.20
C ASP A 5 -6.28 22.77 6.71
N VAL A 6 -7.28 22.23 6.00
CA VAL A 6 -7.19 22.06 4.54
C VAL A 6 -7.49 23.39 3.84
N PRO A 7 -6.59 23.91 2.99
CA PRO A 7 -6.84 25.13 2.23
C PRO A 7 -8.13 25.00 1.38
N GLU A 8 -8.91 26.08 1.32
CA GLU A 8 -10.20 26.08 0.62
C GLU A 8 -10.07 25.68 -0.86
N GLU A 9 -9.02 26.17 -1.53
CA GLU A 9 -8.71 25.80 -2.93
C GLU A 9 -8.56 24.29 -3.11
N VAL A 10 -7.90 23.62 -2.17
CA VAL A 10 -7.70 22.16 -2.20
C VAL A 10 -9.04 21.45 -2.01
N VAL A 11 -9.90 21.95 -1.10
CA VAL A 11 -11.23 21.40 -0.89
C VAL A 11 -12.09 21.49 -2.16
N GLU A 12 -12.05 22.62 -2.87
CA GLU A 12 -12.81 22.80 -4.12
C GLU A 12 -12.32 21.89 -5.24
N ILE A 13 -11.00 21.73 -5.38
CA ILE A 13 -10.42 20.76 -6.33
C ILE A 13 -10.90 19.33 -6.02
N LEU A 14 -10.89 18.94 -4.75
CA LEU A 14 -11.31 17.60 -4.34
C LEU A 14 -12.82 17.37 -4.52
N LYS A 15 -13.65 18.38 -4.24
CA LYS A 15 -15.09 18.33 -4.54
C LYS A 15 -15.35 18.17 -6.03
N SER A 16 -14.66 18.94 -6.86
CA SER A 16 -14.79 18.86 -8.32
C SER A 16 -14.44 17.45 -8.83
N ARG A 17 -13.34 16.87 -8.34
CA ARG A 17 -12.93 15.50 -8.69
C ARG A 17 -13.95 14.45 -8.20
N ALA A 18 -14.45 14.59 -6.97
CA ALA A 18 -15.47 13.69 -6.44
C ALA A 18 -16.75 13.73 -7.29
N ALA A 19 -17.21 14.93 -7.66
CA ALA A 19 -18.36 15.12 -8.54
C ALA A 19 -18.14 14.51 -9.94
N ALA A 20 -16.95 14.68 -10.51
CA ALA A 20 -16.57 14.07 -11.79
C ALA A 20 -16.59 12.53 -11.74
N SER A 21 -16.24 11.94 -10.59
CA SER A 21 -16.34 10.50 -10.34
C SER A 21 -17.74 10.03 -9.93
N GLY A 22 -18.74 10.92 -9.83
CA GLY A 22 -20.10 10.57 -9.37
C GLY A 22 -20.17 10.17 -7.89
N MET A 23 -19.18 10.58 -7.09
CA MET A 23 -19.03 10.20 -5.69
C MET A 23 -19.28 11.39 -4.77
N SER A 24 -19.73 11.12 -3.55
CA SER A 24 -19.63 12.12 -2.48
C SER A 24 -18.16 12.38 -2.14
N LEU A 25 -17.86 13.59 -1.65
CA LEU A 25 -16.50 13.94 -1.24
C LEU A 25 -15.93 12.96 -0.20
N THR A 26 -16.76 12.55 0.77
CA THR A 26 -16.36 11.59 1.82
C THR A 26 -16.00 10.22 1.25
N THR A 27 -16.76 9.71 0.28
CA THR A 27 -16.47 8.44 -0.39
C THR A 27 -15.20 8.54 -1.22
N TYR A 28 -15.05 9.61 -2.00
CA TYR A 28 -13.85 9.86 -2.81
C TYR A 28 -12.57 9.90 -1.96
N LEU A 29 -12.61 10.63 -0.84
CA LEU A 29 -11.46 10.72 0.08
C LEU A 29 -11.16 9.39 0.75
N ARG A 30 -12.19 8.64 1.17
CA ARG A 30 -12.01 7.31 1.76
C ARG A 30 -11.27 6.39 0.79
N GLU A 31 -11.71 6.34 -0.46
CA GLU A 31 -11.07 5.48 -1.47
C GLU A 31 -9.63 5.90 -1.73
N ARG A 32 -9.38 7.20 -1.89
CA ARG A 32 -8.01 7.68 -2.06
C ARG A 32 -7.10 7.35 -0.87
N LEU A 33 -7.60 7.46 0.36
CA LEU A 33 -6.83 7.09 1.56
C LEU A 33 -6.57 5.58 1.63
N CYS A 34 -7.54 4.76 1.21
CA CYS A 34 -7.35 3.32 1.10
C CYS A 34 -6.33 2.95 0.02
N GLU A 35 -6.36 3.61 -1.13
CA GLU A 35 -5.38 3.44 -2.21
C GLU A 35 -3.96 3.76 -1.72
N GLU A 36 -3.80 4.89 -1.02
CA GLU A 36 -2.51 5.31 -0.46
C GLU A 36 -2.00 4.31 0.58
N ALA A 37 -2.87 3.84 1.47
CA ALA A 37 -2.51 2.89 2.51
C ALA A 37 -2.31 1.45 1.99
N ALA A 38 -2.76 1.13 0.77
CA ALA A 38 -2.62 -0.21 0.20
C ALA A 38 -1.17 -0.54 -0.19
N ILE A 39 -0.33 0.48 -0.38
CA ILE A 39 1.07 0.32 -0.77
C ILE A 39 1.93 0.60 0.47
N PRO A 40 2.41 -0.44 1.18
CA PRO A 40 3.28 -0.23 2.33
C PRO A 40 4.62 0.34 1.87
N SER A 41 5.21 1.18 2.70
CA SER A 41 6.58 1.65 2.53
C SER A 41 7.59 0.50 2.69
N ILE A 42 8.80 0.71 2.16
CA ILE A 42 9.91 -0.25 2.34
C ILE A 42 10.19 -0.49 3.83
N GLU A 43 10.12 0.55 4.66
CA GLU A 43 10.36 0.44 6.09
C GLU A 43 9.30 -0.46 6.76
N GLU A 44 8.02 -0.30 6.42
CA GLU A 44 6.94 -1.15 6.92
C GLU A 44 7.10 -2.60 6.45
N VAL A 45 7.51 -2.80 5.19
CA VAL A 45 7.79 -4.14 4.66
C VAL A 45 8.95 -4.79 5.41
N MET A 46 10.04 -4.06 5.64
CA MET A 46 11.20 -4.57 6.37
C MET A 46 10.88 -4.87 7.83
N ALA A 47 10.11 -4.01 8.50
CA ALA A 47 9.64 -4.25 9.86
C ALA A 47 8.75 -5.50 9.93
N LYS A 48 7.90 -5.71 8.93
CA LYS A 48 7.10 -6.92 8.81
C LYS A 48 7.97 -8.17 8.63
N ILE A 49 8.92 -8.16 7.70
CA ILE A 49 9.85 -9.28 7.48
C ILE A 49 10.63 -9.62 8.76
N ALA A 50 11.06 -8.61 9.52
CA ALA A 50 11.78 -8.82 10.77
C ALA A 50 10.92 -9.44 11.88
N THR A 51 9.59 -9.31 11.78
CA THR A 51 8.63 -9.83 12.78
C THR A 51 8.03 -11.18 12.38
N ASP A 52 7.95 -11.47 11.08
CA ASP A 52 7.37 -12.71 10.56
C ASP A 52 8.23 -13.92 10.97
N ASP A 53 7.56 -15.02 11.37
CA ASP A 53 8.25 -16.26 11.69
C ASP A 53 8.95 -16.83 10.44
N PRO A 54 10.19 -17.34 10.57
CA PRO A 54 10.89 -17.97 9.47
C PRO A 54 10.06 -19.11 8.88
N ILE A 55 9.82 -19.09 7.58
CA ILE A 55 9.18 -20.19 6.88
C ILE A 55 10.16 -21.38 6.88
N PRO A 56 9.78 -22.55 7.44
CA PRO A 56 10.60 -23.75 7.36
C PRO A 56 10.83 -24.10 5.89
N HIS A 57 12.10 -24.21 5.51
CA HIS A 57 12.51 -24.57 4.17
C HIS A 57 13.50 -25.72 4.24
N ASP A 58 13.43 -26.59 3.24
CA ASP A 58 14.41 -27.66 3.06
C ASP A 58 15.68 -27.06 2.41
N PRO A 59 16.82 -27.03 3.12
CA PRO A 59 18.05 -26.47 2.58
C PRO A 59 18.60 -27.25 1.38
N ASP A 60 18.27 -28.53 1.24
CA ASP A 60 18.76 -29.36 0.14
C ASP A 60 18.03 -29.01 -1.17
N LEU A 61 16.73 -28.72 -1.09
CA LEU A 61 15.92 -28.24 -2.21
C LEU A 61 16.44 -26.90 -2.78
N VAL A 62 16.84 -25.98 -1.91
CA VAL A 62 17.40 -24.67 -2.32
C VAL A 62 18.73 -24.86 -3.06
N GLN A 63 19.58 -25.77 -2.58
CA GLN A 63 20.86 -26.07 -3.23
C GLN A 63 20.68 -26.74 -4.60
N GLU A 64 19.71 -27.62 -4.75
CA GLU A 64 19.41 -28.29 -6.01
C GLU A 64 18.93 -27.28 -7.07
N ALA A 65 18.00 -26.39 -6.72
CA ALA A 65 17.52 -25.33 -7.60
C ALA A 65 18.63 -24.37 -8.05
N LEU A 66 19.57 -24.03 -7.17
CA LEU A 66 20.75 -23.20 -7.49
C LEU A 66 21.72 -23.90 -8.45
N ARG A 67 21.81 -25.23 -8.42
CA ARG A 67 22.66 -26.01 -9.32
C ARG A 67 22.04 -26.17 -10.70
N ASP A 68 20.73 -26.37 -10.78
CA ASP A 68 20.01 -26.54 -12.04
C ASP A 68 19.92 -25.24 -12.85
N GLY A 69 19.75 -24.08 -12.20
CA GLY A 69 19.72 -22.78 -12.90
C GLY A 69 21.06 -22.31 -13.48
N ARG A 70 22.17 -23.03 -13.22
CA ARG A 70 23.51 -22.75 -13.78
C ARG A 70 23.89 -23.66 -14.95
N ARG A 71 22.98 -24.50 -15.45
CA ARG A 71 23.19 -25.38 -16.60
C ARG A 71 22.62 -24.83 -17.90
#